data_AF-A0A7S2EU00-F1
#
_entry.id   AF-A0A7S2EU00-F1
#
_cell.length_a   1.000
_cell.length_b   1.000
_cell.length_c   1.000
_cell.angle_alpha   90.00
_cell.angle_beta   90.00
_cell.angle_gamma   90.00
#
_symmetry.space_group_name_H-M   'P 1'
#
loop_
_entity.id
_entity.type
_entity.pdbx_description
1 polymer ?
#
loop_
_entity_poly.entity_id
_entity_poly.type
_entity_poly.pdbx_seq_one_letter_code
_entity_poly.pdbx_strand_id
1 'polypeptide(L)'
;VHLCRPNPMFHIISPVLKHALGKRLRARFLVHFGNKEQVLEEMRHYGFQRENLSSDIGGGTTFDPIVFMEDRLEKEGYQPAVTIFPPSGTSLFENIMPQSTKN
;
A
#
# COMPACT_ATOMS: atom_id res chain seq x y z
N VAL A 1 -13.24 11.39 5.33
CA VAL A 1 -12.64 10.05 5.57
C VAL A 1 -13.76 9.05 5.36
N HIS A 2 -13.59 8.17 4.40
CA HIS A 2 -14.57 7.14 4.05
C HIS A 2 -13.99 5.79 4.40
N LEU A 3 -14.71 5.02 5.20
CA LEU A 3 -14.35 3.64 5.51
C LEU A 3 -15.33 2.73 4.76
N CYS A 4 -14.82 1.96 3.80
CA CYS A 4 -15.63 1.15 2.91
C CYS A 4 -15.59 -0.32 3.33
N ARG A 5 -16.76 -0.94 3.46
CA ARG A 5 -16.94 -2.36 3.82
C ARG A 5 -16.10 -2.82 5.02
N PRO A 6 -16.13 -2.11 6.17
CA PRO A 6 -15.46 -2.63 7.35
C PRO A 6 -16.14 -3.92 7.83
N ASN A 7 -15.41 -4.70 8.62
CA ASN A 7 -15.97 -5.84 9.34
C ASN A 7 -17.19 -5.36 10.18
N PRO A 8 -18.30 -6.13 10.25
CA PRO A 8 -19.46 -5.80 11.09
C PRO A 8 -19.13 -5.41 12.54
N MET A 9 -18.06 -5.97 13.13
CA MET A 9 -17.58 -5.60 14.47
C MET A 9 -17.19 -4.12 14.60
N PHE A 10 -16.91 -3.44 13.49
CA PHE A 10 -16.57 -2.02 13.48
C PHE A 10 -17.71 -1.13 13.99
N HIS A 11 -18.97 -1.57 13.92
CA HIS A 11 -20.08 -0.84 14.54
C HIS A 11 -19.89 -0.66 16.05
N ILE A 12 -19.26 -1.63 16.72
CA ILE A 12 -18.99 -1.60 18.16
C ILE A 12 -17.83 -0.66 18.47
N ILE A 13 -16.80 -0.65 17.62
CA ILE A 13 -15.57 0.12 17.83
C ILE A 13 -15.76 1.59 17.43
N SER A 14 -16.58 1.86 16.41
CA SER A 14 -16.72 3.18 15.80
C SER A 14 -17.14 4.32 16.76
N PRO A 15 -17.99 4.11 17.78
CA PRO A 15 -18.34 5.18 18.74
C PRO A 15 -17.15 5.58 19.60
N VAL A 16 -16.36 4.60 20.05
CA VAL A 16 -15.14 4.82 20.84
C VAL A 16 -14.09 5.53 20.01
N LEU A 17 -13.85 5.06 18.77
CA LEU A 17 -12.95 5.74 17.84
C LEU A 17 -13.40 7.19 17.61
N LYS A 18 -14.70 7.42 17.39
CA LYS A 18 -15.24 8.77 17.20
C LYS A 18 -14.99 9.67 18.40
N HIS A 19 -14.93 9.16 19.63
CA HIS A 19 -14.58 9.96 20.81
C HIS A 19 -13.14 10.47 20.77
N ALA A 20 -12.19 9.67 20.26
CA ALA A 20 -10.82 10.12 20.04
C ALA A 20 -10.69 11.14 18.89
N LEU A 21 -11.61 11.13 17.92
CA LEU A 21 -11.60 12.10 16.82
C LEU A 21 -12.09 13.48 17.29
N GLY A 22 -11.34 14.53 16.92
CA GLY A 22 -11.76 15.92 17.09
C GLY A 22 -13.05 16.24 16.31
N LYS A 23 -13.81 17.25 16.78
CA LYS A 23 -15.15 17.62 16.26
C LYS A 23 -15.19 17.70 14.73
N ARG A 24 -14.20 18.36 14.12
CA ARG A 24 -14.13 18.58 12.66
C ARG A 24 -13.89 17.30 11.86
N LEU A 25 -13.16 16.33 12.42
CA LEU A 25 -12.88 15.06 11.75
C LEU A 25 -14.04 14.09 11.94
N ARG A 26 -14.61 14.05 13.16
CA ARG A 26 -15.81 13.26 13.49
C ARG A 26 -16.97 13.56 12.54
N ALA A 27 -17.21 14.83 12.21
CA ALA A 27 -18.26 15.23 11.26
C ALA A 27 -18.00 14.78 9.81
N ARG A 28 -16.76 14.42 9.46
CA ARG A 28 -16.33 14.01 8.12
C ARG A 28 -15.92 12.54 8.06
N PHE A 29 -16.18 11.78 9.13
CA PHE A 29 -15.87 10.36 9.23
C PHE A 29 -17.13 9.55 8.89
N LEU A 30 -17.11 8.95 7.71
CA LEU A 30 -18.24 8.23 7.13
C LEU A 30 -17.88 6.77 6.98
N VAL A 31 -18.85 5.90 7.26
CA VAL A 31 -18.67 4.44 7.21
C VAL A 31 -19.74 3.89 6.30
N HIS A 32 -19.30 3.15 5.28
CA HIS A 32 -20.11 2.63 4.19
C HIS A 32 -20.14 1.11 4.32
N PHE A 33 -21.33 0.56 4.55
CA PHE A 33 -21.56 -0.87 4.71
C PHE A 33 -22.29 -1.43 3.48
N GLY A 34 -22.22 -2.74 3.29
CA GLY A 34 -22.94 -3.42 2.20
C GLY A 34 -22.04 -4.04 1.15
N ASN A 35 -22.64 -4.35 -0.01
CA ASN A 35 -21.93 -4.92 -1.15
C ASN A 35 -21.15 -3.85 -1.93
N LYS A 36 -20.40 -4.26 -2.96
CA LYS A 36 -19.53 -3.34 -3.71
C LYS A 36 -20.38 -2.27 -4.43
N GLU A 37 -21.50 -2.67 -4.98
CA GLU A 37 -22.41 -1.83 -5.76
C GLU A 37 -23.05 -0.73 -4.90
N GLN A 38 -23.50 -1.08 -3.69
CA GLN A 38 -24.01 -0.13 -2.69
C GLN A 38 -22.95 0.89 -2.30
N VAL A 39 -21.73 0.44 -2.04
CA VAL A 39 -20.62 1.35 -1.69
C VAL A 39 -20.28 2.28 -2.84
N LEU A 40 -20.24 1.80 -4.08
CA LEU A 40 -19.98 2.64 -5.25
C LEU A 40 -21.06 3.71 -5.43
N GLU A 41 -22.33 3.35 -5.23
CA GLU A 41 -23.44 4.29 -5.31
C GLU A 41 -23.32 5.36 -4.21
N GLU A 42 -23.00 4.97 -2.98
CA GLU A 42 -22.75 5.93 -1.90
C GLU A 42 -21.54 6.84 -2.18
N MET A 43 -20.46 6.29 -2.74
CA MET A 43 -19.25 7.04 -3.12
C MET A 43 -19.53 8.08 -4.21
N ARG A 44 -20.46 7.80 -5.12
CA ARG A 44 -20.88 8.73 -6.18
C ARG A 44 -21.43 10.04 -5.62
N HIS A 45 -22.16 9.99 -4.50
CA HIS A 45 -22.65 11.19 -3.82
C HIS A 45 -21.54 12.12 -3.31
N TYR A 46 -20.33 11.59 -3.13
CA TYR A 46 -19.16 12.36 -2.70
C TYR A 46 -18.23 12.75 -3.88
N GLY A 47 -18.69 12.54 -5.12
CA GLY A 47 -17.95 12.91 -6.33
C GLY A 47 -16.92 11.88 -6.77
N PHE A 48 -16.86 10.70 -6.16
CA PHE A 48 -15.98 9.63 -6.61
C PHE A 48 -16.63 8.89 -7.78
N GLN A 49 -15.94 8.89 -8.92
CA GLN A 49 -16.30 8.10 -10.09
C GLN A 49 -15.73 6.69 -9.95
N ARG A 50 -16.42 5.71 -10.53
CA ARG A 50 -16.06 4.28 -10.42
C ARG A 50 -14.63 4.03 -10.92
N GLU A 51 -14.24 4.72 -11.98
CA GLU A 51 -12.99 4.60 -12.70
C GLU A 51 -11.79 5.03 -11.85
N ASN A 52 -12.03 5.83 -10.81
CA ASN A 52 -11.02 6.37 -9.89
C ASN A 52 -10.96 5.64 -8.55
N LEU A 53 -11.74 4.56 -8.40
CA LEU A 53 -11.81 3.75 -7.18
C LEU A 53 -11.13 2.41 -7.37
N SER A 54 -10.60 1.84 -6.27
CA SER A 54 -9.97 0.52 -6.29
C SER A 54 -10.95 -0.59 -6.68
N SER A 55 -10.49 -1.55 -7.49
CA SER A 55 -11.19 -2.79 -7.82
C SER A 55 -11.62 -3.60 -6.58
N ASP A 56 -10.90 -3.46 -5.47
CA ASP A 56 -11.21 -4.15 -4.21
C ASP A 56 -12.58 -3.76 -3.66
N ILE A 57 -12.99 -2.51 -3.87
CA ILE A 57 -14.30 -1.98 -3.49
C ILE A 57 -15.29 -1.92 -4.67
N GLY A 58 -14.91 -2.46 -5.85
CA GLY A 58 -15.75 -2.53 -7.05
C GLY A 58 -15.47 -1.46 -8.12
N GLY A 59 -14.46 -0.63 -7.89
CA GLY A 59 -14.01 0.38 -8.84
C GLY A 59 -13.26 -0.20 -10.05
N GLY A 60 -12.76 0.69 -10.90
CA GLY A 60 -12.05 0.34 -12.13
C GLY A 60 -10.52 0.40 -12.04
N THR A 61 -9.97 0.97 -10.96
CA THR A 61 -8.51 1.14 -10.81
C THR A 61 -7.91 -0.07 -10.09
N THR A 62 -6.83 -0.64 -10.63
CA THR A 62 -5.97 -1.57 -9.89
C THR A 62 -4.87 -0.79 -9.19
N PHE A 63 -4.66 -1.05 -7.91
CA PHE A 63 -3.60 -0.42 -7.11
C PHE A 63 -2.52 -1.44 -6.78
N ASP A 64 -1.29 -1.17 -7.19
CA ASP A 64 -0.11 -1.93 -6.75
C ASP A 64 0.63 -1.12 -5.68
N PRO A 65 0.62 -1.58 -4.41
CA PRO A 65 1.30 -0.89 -3.32
C PRO A 65 2.80 -0.75 -3.55
N ILE A 66 3.46 -1.72 -4.20
CA ILE A 66 4.91 -1.71 -4.40
C ILE A 66 5.28 -0.62 -5.40
N VAL A 67 4.61 -0.60 -6.55
CA VAL A 67 4.83 0.41 -7.58
C VAL A 67 4.55 1.82 -7.05
N PHE A 68 3.47 1.99 -6.27
CA PHE A 68 3.16 3.27 -5.64
C PHE A 68 4.27 3.73 -4.68
N MET A 69 4.79 2.80 -3.86
CA MET A 69 5.86 3.11 -2.90
C MET A 69 7.17 3.45 -3.61
N GLU A 70 7.54 2.73 -4.67
CA GLU A 70 8.74 3.01 -5.47
C GLU A 70 8.68 4.39 -6.13
N ASP A 71 7.58 4.72 -6.81
CA ASP A 71 7.35 6.04 -7.42
C ASP A 71 7.39 7.16 -6.37
N ARG A 72 6.84 6.90 -5.17
CA ARG A 72 6.86 7.88 -4.08
C ARG A 72 8.26 8.11 -3.54
N LEU A 73 9.03 7.05 -3.33
CA LEU A 73 10.41 7.10 -2.84
C LEU A 73 11.33 7.83 -3.82
N GLU A 74 11.18 7.58 -5.12
CA GLU A 74 11.92 8.28 -6.17
C GLU A 74 11.65 9.80 -6.11
N LYS A 75 10.37 10.21 -5.99
CA LYS A 75 9.97 11.61 -5.86
C LYS A 75 10.49 12.30 -4.60
N GLU A 76 10.72 11.53 -3.53
CA GLU A 76 11.29 12.03 -2.27
C GLU A 76 12.84 12.01 -2.28
N GLY A 77 13.46 11.57 -3.37
CA GLY A 77 14.91 11.53 -3.52
C GLY A 77 15.57 10.36 -2.79
N TYR A 78 14.80 9.34 -2.42
CA TYR A 78 15.36 8.10 -1.89
C TYR A 78 16.13 7.38 -2.99
N GLN A 79 17.43 7.26 -2.81
CA GLN A 79 18.27 6.41 -3.64
C GLN A 79 18.34 5.05 -2.95
N PRO A 80 17.91 3.95 -3.60
CA PRO A 80 18.12 2.63 -3.02
C PRO A 80 19.62 2.47 -2.74
N ALA A 81 19.97 2.08 -1.53
CA ALA A 81 21.35 1.74 -1.21
C ALA A 81 21.80 0.70 -2.24
N VAL A 82 22.79 1.06 -3.06
CA VAL A 82 23.39 0.15 -4.04
C VAL A 82 23.76 -1.11 -3.29
N THR A 83 23.01 -2.19 -3.51
CA THR A 83 23.38 -3.50 -2.99
C THR A 83 24.64 -3.90 -3.73
N ILE A 84 25.79 -3.67 -3.08
CA ILE A 84 27.08 -4.23 -3.47
C ILE A 84 27.03 -5.73 -3.15
N PHE A 85 26.10 -6.46 -3.77
CA PHE A 85 26.22 -7.90 -3.89
C PHE A 85 26.82 -8.16 -5.26
N PRO A 86 28.01 -8.79 -5.33
CA PRO A 86 28.58 -9.17 -6.61
C PRO A 86 27.57 -10.06 -7.35
N PRO A 87 27.46 -9.94 -8.68
CA PRO A 87 26.61 -10.82 -9.46
C PRO A 87 26.98 -12.27 -9.13
N SER A 88 26.00 -13.01 -8.64
CA SER A 88 26.10 -14.44 -8.34
C SER A 88 26.66 -15.17 -9.55
N GLY A 89 27.96 -15.50 -9.48
CA GLY A 89 28.71 -16.09 -10.58
C GLY A 89 30.19 -16.38 -10.30
N THR A 90 30.77 -15.88 -9.21
CA THR A 90 32.12 -16.28 -8.81
C THR A 90 32.11 -16.89 -7.42
N SER A 91 32.36 -18.20 -7.38
CA SER A 91 32.53 -18.95 -6.15
C SER A 91 33.71 -18.35 -5.35
N LEU A 92 33.52 -18.13 -4.05
CA LEU A 92 34.55 -17.64 -3.14
C LEU A 92 35.68 -18.67 -2.88
N PHE A 93 35.68 -19.81 -3.58
CA PHE A 93 36.62 -20.91 -3.33
C PHE A 93 37.82 -20.97 -4.29
N GLU A 94 37.87 -20.19 -5.37
CA GLU A 94 38.98 -20.28 -6.35
C GLU A 94 40.23 -19.45 -5.98
N ASN A 95 40.14 -18.53 -5.03
CA ASN A 95 41.25 -17.63 -4.69
C ASN A 95 42.17 -18.10 -3.54
N ILE A 96 42.03 -19.35 -3.08
CA ILE A 96 42.88 -19.92 -2.01
C ILE A 96 43.62 -21.16 -2.52
N MET A 97 44.34 -21.05 -3.64
CA MET A 97 45.43 -21.97 -3.95
C MET A 97 46.65 -21.14 -4.38
N PRO A 98 47.76 -21.15 -3.63
CA PRO A 98 49.00 -20.56 -4.11
C PRO A 98 49.45 -21.34 -5.36
N GLN A 99 49.61 -20.63 -6.47
CA GLN A 99 50.28 -21.14 -7.67
C GLN A 99 51.67 -21.61 -7.26
N SER A 100 51.85 -22.93 -7.15
CA SER A 100 53.15 -23.56 -6.95
C SER A 100 54.02 -23.26 -8.16
N THR A 101 54.98 -22.36 -7.97
CA THR A 101 56.00 -22.02 -8.94
C THR A 101 57.01 -23.16 -9.14
N LYS A 102 57.30 -23.46 -10.42
CA LYS A 102 58.60 -23.94 -10.99
C LYS A 102 58.97 -25.41 -10.70
N ASN A 103 59.57 -26.19 -11.60
CA ASN A 103 60.25 -26.00 -12.91
C ASN A 103 60.11 -27.31 -13.70
#